data_AF-A2EJ37-F1
#
_entry.id   AF-A2EJ37-F1
#
_cell.length_a   1.000
_cell.length_b   1.000
_cell.length_c   1.000
_cell.angle_alpha   90.00
_cell.angle_beta   90.00
_cell.angle_gamma   90.00
#
_symmetry.space_group_name_H-M   'P 1'
#
loop_
_entity.id
_entity.type
_entity.pdbx_description
1 polymer ?
#
loop_
_entity_poly.entity_id
_entity_poly.type
_entity_poly.pdbx_seq_one_letter_code
_entity_poly.pdbx_strand_id
1 'polypeptide(L)'
;MDLNLEDIGQNIERYIDDDKFLSSLKANQICKILDNSRLTSSQYSTLFFNLSKYFGKVDMLIILSHAHTDIFQTRNDARLVSDTISSVLGINTLNNLFSFYDDTSDNNQIDITVRTSDYLGHVIKISPESTVSDLKNIIQEDLSIDSNIQQLYLERTLLKDNQKIKDLRFNQDSFIEVTEDHSHPSNRCSCREGSSNNEEDENINEEEEENDDDDDGEEEEENTKN
;
A
#
# COMPACT_ATOMS: atom_id res chain seq x y z
N MET A 1 29.85 10.10 32.94
CA MET A 1 29.34 10.89 31.80
C MET A 1 27.84 10.88 31.93
N ASP A 2 27.23 12.05 32.13
CA ASP A 2 25.77 12.15 32.09
C ASP A 2 25.33 12.02 30.62
N LEU A 3 24.58 10.96 30.33
CA LEU A 3 23.98 10.77 29.02
C LEU A 3 22.87 11.80 28.84
N ASN A 4 22.94 12.58 27.76
CA ASN A 4 21.84 13.47 27.38
C ASN A 4 20.72 12.62 26.75
N LEU A 5 19.79 12.16 27.58
CA LEU A 5 18.71 11.25 27.15
C LEU A 5 17.71 11.90 26.17
N GLU A 6 17.61 13.23 26.19
CA GLU A 6 16.71 13.97 25.30
C GLU A 6 17.26 14.00 23.86
N ASP A 7 18.54 14.30 23.71
CA ASP A 7 19.24 14.26 22.41
C ASP A 7 19.22 12.85 21.79
N ILE A 8 19.39 11.83 22.64
CA ILE A 8 19.25 10.42 22.23
C ILE A 8 17.82 10.12 21.77
N GLY A 9 16.80 10.63 22.46
CA GLY A 9 15.40 10.45 22.07
C GLY A 9 15.09 10.99 20.67
N GLN A 10 15.64 12.16 20.35
CA GLN A 10 15.48 12.80 19.04
C GLN A 10 16.23 12.06 17.91
N ASN A 11 17.32 11.35 18.25
CA ASN A 11 18.18 10.64 17.30
C ASN A 11 18.17 9.11 17.52
N ILE A 12 17.07 8.59 18.07
CA ILE A 12 16.97 7.21 18.57
C ILE A 12 17.26 6.16 17.49
N GLU A 13 16.97 6.48 16.24
CA GLU A 13 17.24 5.67 15.04
C GLU A 13 18.68 5.18 14.93
N ARG A 14 19.66 5.92 15.49
CA ARG A 14 21.08 5.52 15.48
C ARG A 14 21.40 4.43 16.49
N TYR A 15 20.49 4.17 17.42
CA TYR A 15 20.72 3.35 18.61
C TYR A 15 19.77 2.16 18.73
N ILE A 16 18.72 2.07 17.89
CA ILE A 16 17.69 1.02 17.99
C ILE A 16 18.23 -0.41 17.82
N ASP A 17 19.37 -0.56 17.16
CA ASP A 17 20.06 -1.84 16.91
C ASP A 17 21.42 -1.95 17.63
N ASP A 18 21.78 -0.97 18.47
CA ASP A 18 23.01 -1.04 19.25
C ASP A 18 22.79 -1.84 20.55
N ASP A 19 22.99 -3.15 20.47
CA ASP A 19 22.87 -4.09 21.60
C ASP A 19 23.70 -3.66 22.83
N LYS A 20 24.88 -3.05 22.63
CA LYS A 20 25.74 -2.62 23.74
C LYS A 20 25.16 -1.39 24.43
N PHE A 21 24.61 -0.47 23.66
CA PHE A 21 23.89 0.68 24.19
C PHE A 21 22.63 0.24 24.95
N LEU A 22 21.76 -0.56 24.32
CA LEU A 22 20.49 -0.98 24.89
C LEU A 22 20.66 -1.80 26.19
N SER A 23 21.61 -2.73 26.22
CA SER A 23 21.90 -3.54 27.42
C SER A 23 22.48 -2.75 28.59
N SER A 24 23.02 -1.55 28.35
CA SER A 24 23.60 -0.70 29.39
C SER A 24 22.57 0.17 30.12
N LEU A 25 21.36 0.29 29.57
CA LEU A 25 20.33 1.19 30.05
C LEU A 25 19.41 0.53 31.07
N LYS A 26 18.82 1.36 31.92
CA LYS A 26 17.72 0.95 32.81
C LYS A 26 16.38 1.31 32.19
N ALA A 27 15.32 0.59 32.58
CA ALA A 27 13.97 0.80 32.04
C ALA A 27 13.52 2.27 32.14
N ASN A 28 13.80 2.95 33.25
CA ASN A 28 13.46 4.36 33.43
C ASN A 28 14.22 5.32 32.49
N GLN A 29 15.43 4.96 32.05
CA GLN A 29 16.18 5.73 31.05
C GLN A 29 15.57 5.53 29.66
N ILE A 30 15.20 4.29 29.32
CA ILE A 30 14.47 4.01 28.07
C ILE A 30 13.16 4.79 28.03
N CYS A 31 12.38 4.81 29.12
CA CYS A 31 11.12 5.58 29.17
C CYS A 31 11.34 7.06 28.84
N LYS A 32 12.36 7.68 29.44
CA LYS A 32 12.72 9.09 29.16
C LYS A 32 13.17 9.34 27.72
N ILE A 33 13.88 8.39 27.13
CA ILE A 33 14.26 8.44 25.71
C ILE A 33 12.99 8.38 24.85
N LEU A 34 12.09 7.45 25.17
CA LEU A 34 10.85 7.24 24.42
C LEU A 34 9.91 8.44 24.48
N ASP A 35 9.80 9.10 25.64
CA ASP A 35 9.01 10.31 25.84
C ASP A 35 9.37 11.41 24.83
N ASN A 36 10.64 11.48 24.41
CA ASN A 36 11.18 12.47 23.48
C ASN A 36 11.41 11.93 22.07
N SER A 37 10.95 10.71 21.79
CA SER A 37 11.14 10.05 20.50
C SER A 37 9.86 10.00 19.67
N ARG A 38 10.02 9.85 18.36
CA ARG A 38 8.96 9.52 17.42
C ARG A 38 9.45 8.40 16.51
N LEU A 39 8.96 7.19 16.74
CA LEU A 39 9.40 5.99 16.04
C LEU A 39 8.41 5.63 14.94
N THR A 40 8.89 5.40 13.72
CA THR A 40 8.09 4.71 12.70
C THR A 40 7.71 3.30 13.16
N SER A 41 6.70 2.68 12.54
CA SER A 41 6.24 1.33 12.89
C SER A 41 7.34 0.27 12.79
N SER A 42 8.23 0.39 11.80
CA SER A 42 9.42 -0.45 11.65
C SER A 42 10.43 -0.24 12.79
N GLN A 43 10.81 1.02 13.07
CA GLN A 43 11.75 1.34 14.16
C GLN A 43 11.21 0.92 15.53
N TYR A 44 9.90 1.10 15.75
CA TYR A 44 9.20 0.60 16.94
C TYR A 44 9.41 -0.91 17.08
N SER A 45 9.09 -1.67 16.02
CA SER A 45 9.18 -3.13 16.03
C SER A 45 10.59 -3.61 16.36
N THR A 46 11.59 -3.04 15.69
CA THR A 46 13.01 -3.33 15.91
C THR A 46 13.46 -3.02 17.32
N LEU A 47 13.21 -1.81 17.80
CA LEU A 47 13.63 -1.37 19.14
C LEU A 47 13.02 -2.26 20.22
N PHE A 48 11.71 -2.52 20.16
CA PHE A 48 11.01 -3.30 21.18
C PHE A 48 11.40 -4.78 21.17
N PHE A 49 11.69 -5.35 20.00
CA PHE A 49 12.27 -6.68 19.90
C PHE A 49 13.64 -6.75 20.56
N ASN A 50 14.52 -5.78 20.30
CA ASN A 50 15.86 -5.74 20.89
C ASN A 50 15.82 -5.52 22.40
N LEU A 51 14.98 -4.61 22.89
CA LEU A 51 14.77 -4.36 24.32
C LEU A 51 14.26 -5.60 25.06
N SER A 52 13.38 -6.39 24.44
CA SER A 52 12.81 -7.61 25.06
C SER A 52 13.86 -8.66 25.45
N LYS A 53 15.06 -8.61 24.87
CA LYS A 53 16.19 -9.48 25.23
C LYS A 53 16.77 -9.16 26.61
N TYR A 54 16.62 -7.92 27.07
CA TYR A 54 17.27 -7.39 28.28
C TYR A 54 16.30 -7.08 29.41
N PHE A 55 15.03 -6.79 29.08
CA PHE A 55 14.02 -6.38 30.04
C PHE A 55 12.96 -7.47 30.25
N GLY A 56 12.54 -7.64 31.50
CA GLY A 56 11.44 -8.55 31.83
C GLY A 56 10.09 -8.00 31.37
N LYS A 57 9.06 -8.85 31.39
CA LYS A 57 7.70 -8.47 30.92
C LYS A 57 7.13 -7.23 31.61
N VAL A 58 7.37 -7.08 32.92
CA VAL A 58 6.88 -5.92 33.68
C VAL A 58 7.55 -4.63 33.22
N ASP A 59 8.87 -4.65 33.03
CA ASP A 59 9.61 -3.51 32.51
C ASP A 59 9.18 -3.18 31.08
N MET A 60 8.99 -4.20 30.23
CA MET A 60 8.52 -4.01 28.86
C MET A 60 7.14 -3.34 28.81
N LEU A 61 6.21 -3.70 29.70
CA LEU A 61 4.90 -3.03 29.78
C LEU A 61 5.04 -1.54 30.12
N ILE A 62 5.92 -1.21 31.07
CA ILE A 62 6.20 0.17 31.44
C ILE A 62 6.80 0.90 30.24
N ILE A 63 7.86 0.35 29.64
CA ILE A 63 8.53 0.95 28.48
C ILE A 63 7.56 1.15 27.30
N LEU A 64 6.74 0.15 26.97
CA LEU A 64 5.74 0.22 25.90
C LEU A 64 4.74 1.37 26.12
N SER A 65 4.37 1.64 27.37
CA SER A 65 3.42 2.73 27.70
C SER A 65 3.98 4.14 27.46
N HIS A 66 5.29 4.28 27.33
CA HIS A 66 5.96 5.56 27.03
C HIS A 66 6.24 5.77 25.53
N ALA A 67 6.01 4.75 24.69
CA ALA A 67 6.17 4.92 23.25
C ALA A 67 4.95 5.62 22.64
N HIS A 68 5.23 6.67 21.87
CA HIS A 68 4.22 7.39 21.10
C HIS A 68 3.75 6.53 19.92
N THR A 69 2.45 6.26 19.87
CA THR A 69 1.79 5.43 18.85
C THR A 69 0.76 6.20 18.03
N ASP A 70 0.57 7.48 18.34
CA ASP A 70 -0.36 8.42 17.68
C ASP A 70 -0.03 8.68 16.21
N ILE A 71 1.22 8.44 15.81
CA ILE A 71 1.69 8.60 14.44
C ILE A 71 1.34 7.42 13.52
N PHE A 72 0.84 6.31 14.06
CA PHE A 72 0.47 5.13 13.27
C PHE A 72 -0.93 5.29 12.69
N GLN A 73 -1.00 5.57 11.38
CA GLN A 73 -2.25 5.88 10.70
C GLN A 73 -2.74 4.75 9.80
N THR A 74 -1.87 3.83 9.39
CA THR A 74 -2.25 2.75 8.48
C THR A 74 -2.58 1.47 9.24
N ARG A 75 -3.40 0.62 8.63
CA ARG A 75 -3.68 -0.71 9.16
C ARG A 75 -2.43 -1.57 9.27
N ASN A 76 -1.51 -1.42 8.31
CA ASN A 76 -0.24 -2.14 8.33
C ASN A 76 0.60 -1.74 9.55
N ASP A 77 0.62 -0.47 9.92
CA ASP A 77 1.29 -0.01 11.14
C ASP A 77 0.66 -0.64 12.39
N ALA A 78 -0.68 -0.61 12.48
CA ALA A 78 -1.41 -1.21 13.60
C ALA A 78 -1.11 -2.71 13.74
N ARG A 79 -1.03 -3.43 12.62
CA ARG A 79 -0.69 -4.85 12.59
C ARG A 79 0.74 -5.11 13.07
N LEU A 80 1.73 -4.39 12.54
CA LEU A 80 3.13 -4.52 12.95
C LEU A 80 3.32 -4.24 14.45
N VAL A 81 2.66 -3.21 14.95
CA VAL A 81 2.73 -2.83 16.37
C VAL A 81 2.06 -3.90 17.24
N SER A 82 0.88 -4.40 16.85
CA SER A 82 0.22 -5.51 17.56
C SER A 82 1.08 -6.76 17.60
N ASP A 83 1.66 -7.17 16.47
CA ASP A 83 2.50 -8.35 16.38
C ASP A 83 3.75 -8.20 17.26
N THR A 84 4.35 -7.02 17.27
CA THR A 84 5.48 -6.70 18.14
C THR A 84 5.11 -6.81 19.61
N ILE A 85 4.03 -6.16 20.05
CA ILE A 85 3.59 -6.19 21.45
C ILE A 85 3.26 -7.63 21.87
N SER A 86 2.53 -8.37 21.03
CA SER A 86 2.16 -9.76 21.28
C SER A 86 3.39 -10.66 21.43
N SER A 87 4.39 -10.47 20.56
CA SER A 87 5.67 -11.21 20.59
C SER A 87 6.47 -10.88 21.85
N VAL A 88 6.70 -9.59 22.13
CA VAL A 88 7.50 -9.11 23.26
C VAL A 88 6.89 -9.52 24.60
N LEU A 89 5.58 -9.45 24.74
CA LEU A 89 4.89 -9.82 25.98
C LEU A 89 4.58 -11.32 26.07
N GLY A 90 4.62 -12.03 24.93
CA GLY A 90 4.15 -13.40 24.80
C GLY A 90 2.66 -13.53 25.07
N ILE A 91 1.86 -12.58 24.59
CA ILE A 91 0.40 -12.54 24.77
C ILE A 91 -0.26 -12.53 23.38
N ASN A 92 -0.89 -13.64 23.02
CA ASN A 92 -1.57 -13.76 21.71
C ASN A 92 -2.98 -13.14 21.70
N THR A 93 -3.47 -12.66 22.86
CA THR A 93 -4.82 -12.09 22.98
C THR A 93 -5.02 -10.87 22.08
N LEU A 94 -4.00 -10.03 21.90
CA LEU A 94 -4.09 -8.87 21.02
C LEU A 94 -4.20 -9.31 19.56
N ASN A 95 -3.35 -10.24 19.11
CA ASN A 95 -3.43 -10.78 17.75
C ASN A 95 -4.79 -11.44 17.46
N ASN A 96 -5.37 -12.16 18.43
CA ASN A 96 -6.73 -12.70 18.29
C ASN A 96 -7.80 -11.59 18.23
N LEU A 97 -7.62 -10.47 18.93
CA LEU A 97 -8.54 -9.34 18.88
C LEU A 97 -8.47 -8.64 17.51
N PHE A 98 -7.25 -8.43 16.99
CA PHE A 98 -7.03 -7.80 15.70
C PHE A 98 -7.45 -8.70 14.53
N SER A 99 -7.34 -10.03 14.65
CA SER A 99 -7.80 -10.94 13.59
C SER A 99 -9.30 -10.79 13.29
N PHE A 100 -10.13 -10.47 14.30
CA PHE A 100 -11.55 -10.17 14.08
C PHE A 100 -11.79 -8.94 13.20
N TYR A 101 -10.90 -7.96 13.26
CA TYR A 101 -10.94 -6.81 12.37
C TYR A 101 -10.30 -7.11 11.03
N ASP A 102 -9.32 -8.02 10.99
CA ASP A 102 -8.62 -8.35 9.77
C ASP A 102 -9.51 -9.05 8.73
N ASP A 103 -10.41 -9.92 9.19
CA ASP A 103 -11.35 -10.67 8.36
C ASP A 103 -12.35 -9.77 7.58
N THR A 104 -12.44 -8.48 7.91
CA THR A 104 -13.43 -7.56 7.32
C THR A 104 -12.97 -6.81 6.07
N SER A 105 -11.68 -6.78 5.71
CA SER A 105 -11.22 -6.07 4.48
C SER A 105 -10.83 -6.97 3.32
N ASP A 106 -10.20 -8.12 3.60
CA ASP A 106 -9.61 -8.93 2.53
C ASP A 106 -10.61 -9.97 2.02
N ASN A 107 -11.66 -10.25 2.80
CA ASN A 107 -12.77 -11.14 2.43
C ASN A 107 -14.05 -10.40 2.04
N ASN A 108 -14.03 -9.08 1.92
CA ASN A 108 -15.22 -8.33 1.52
C ASN A 108 -15.49 -8.40 0.01
N GLN A 109 -14.92 -9.38 -0.70
CA GLN A 109 -15.30 -9.63 -2.09
C GLN A 109 -16.76 -10.08 -2.15
N ILE A 110 -17.50 -9.55 -3.12
CA ILE A 110 -18.83 -10.01 -3.43
C ILE A 110 -18.78 -10.87 -4.68
N ASP A 111 -19.58 -11.94 -4.68
CA ASP A 111 -19.81 -12.79 -5.83
C ASP A 111 -20.83 -12.09 -6.75
N ILE A 112 -20.43 -11.70 -7.95
CA ILE A 112 -21.29 -11.11 -8.98
C ILE A 112 -21.49 -12.12 -10.09
N THR A 113 -22.74 -12.40 -10.45
CA THR A 113 -23.03 -13.22 -11.63
C THR A 113 -23.05 -12.34 -12.88
N VAL A 114 -22.12 -12.58 -13.79
CA VAL A 114 -22.01 -11.94 -15.10
C VAL A 114 -22.66 -12.84 -16.14
N ARG A 115 -23.61 -12.30 -16.91
CA ARG A 115 -24.33 -13.01 -17.97
C ARG A 115 -23.89 -12.50 -19.33
N THR A 116 -23.39 -13.41 -20.15
CA THR A 116 -23.01 -13.17 -21.55
C THR A 116 -24.16 -13.49 -22.51
N SER A 117 -23.98 -13.20 -23.80
CA SER A 117 -24.98 -13.39 -24.86
C SER A 117 -25.40 -14.85 -25.09
N ASP A 118 -24.58 -15.80 -24.65
CA ASP A 118 -24.86 -17.24 -24.62
C ASP A 118 -25.73 -17.66 -23.42
N TYR A 119 -26.15 -16.71 -22.59
CA TYR A 119 -26.93 -16.89 -21.36
C TYR A 119 -26.22 -17.71 -20.27
N LEU A 120 -24.92 -17.96 -20.40
CA LEU A 120 -24.13 -18.56 -19.33
C LEU A 120 -23.83 -17.53 -18.25
N GLY A 121 -24.01 -17.95 -16.99
CA GLY A 121 -23.70 -17.13 -15.82
C GLY A 121 -22.32 -17.47 -15.29
N HIS A 122 -21.43 -16.49 -15.29
CA HIS A 122 -20.07 -16.58 -14.74
C HIS A 122 -20.01 -15.84 -13.41
N VAL A 123 -19.58 -16.52 -12.34
CA VAL A 123 -19.44 -15.88 -11.03
C VAL A 123 -18.05 -15.26 -10.93
N ILE A 124 -18.00 -13.94 -10.79
CA ILE A 124 -16.78 -13.16 -10.64
C ILE A 124 -16.73 -12.59 -9.22
N LYS A 125 -15.57 -12.69 -8.59
CA LYS A 125 -15.32 -12.10 -7.26
C LYS A 125 -14.71 -10.72 -7.40
N ILE A 126 -15.32 -9.72 -6.79
CA ILE A 126 -14.81 -8.35 -6.86
C ILE A 126 -15.01 -7.60 -5.55
N SER A 127 -14.10 -6.66 -5.24
CA SER A 127 -14.23 -5.79 -4.08
C SER A 127 -15.33 -4.73 -4.29
N PRO A 128 -16.18 -4.45 -3.29
CA PRO A 128 -17.17 -3.37 -3.32
C PRO A 128 -16.54 -1.98 -3.52
N GLU A 129 -15.27 -1.80 -3.19
CA GLU A 129 -14.55 -0.54 -3.40
C GLU A 129 -14.00 -0.38 -4.82
N SER A 130 -13.95 -1.47 -5.60
CA SER A 130 -13.56 -1.43 -7.01
C SER A 130 -14.55 -0.64 -7.86
N THR A 131 -14.10 -0.24 -9.03
CA THR A 131 -14.89 0.47 -10.04
C THR A 131 -15.47 -0.49 -11.07
N VAL A 132 -16.42 -0.01 -11.87
CA VAL A 132 -16.94 -0.73 -13.04
C VAL A 132 -15.83 -0.98 -14.08
N SER A 133 -14.85 -0.08 -14.20
CA SER A 133 -13.67 -0.30 -15.04
C SER A 133 -12.84 -1.50 -14.58
N ASP A 134 -12.62 -1.65 -13.27
CA ASP A 134 -11.91 -2.80 -12.71
C ASP A 134 -12.68 -4.10 -13.01
N LEU A 135 -14.00 -4.08 -12.88
CA LEU A 135 -14.86 -5.21 -13.23
C LEU A 135 -14.72 -5.62 -14.70
N LYS A 136 -14.69 -4.65 -15.63
CA LYS A 136 -14.48 -4.92 -17.06
C LYS A 136 -13.14 -5.59 -17.33
N ASN A 137 -12.08 -5.17 -16.64
CA ASN A 137 -10.77 -5.78 -16.76
C ASN A 137 -10.77 -7.24 -16.28
N ILE A 138 -11.44 -7.53 -15.15
CA ILE A 138 -11.59 -8.90 -14.67
C ILE A 138 -12.40 -9.75 -15.66
N ILE A 139 -13.50 -9.22 -16.20
CA ILE A 139 -14.27 -9.89 -17.26
C ILE A 139 -13.41 -10.16 -18.50
N GLN A 140 -12.52 -9.24 -18.86
CA GLN A 140 -11.59 -9.43 -19.98
C GLN A 140 -10.61 -10.57 -19.71
N GLU A 141 -10.04 -10.64 -18.51
CA GLU A 141 -9.11 -11.70 -18.13
C GLU A 141 -9.81 -13.07 -18.08
N ASP A 142 -10.99 -13.14 -17.47
CA ASP A 142 -11.71 -14.41 -17.26
C ASP A 142 -12.43 -14.92 -18.51
N LEU A 143 -13.05 -14.02 -19.29
CA LEU A 143 -13.91 -14.37 -20.43
C LEU A 143 -13.30 -14.00 -21.79
N SER A 144 -12.11 -13.37 -21.82
CA SER A 144 -11.44 -12.93 -23.05
C SER A 144 -12.25 -11.92 -23.88
N ILE A 145 -13.10 -11.12 -23.25
CA ILE A 145 -13.89 -10.05 -23.89
C ILE A 145 -13.18 -8.71 -23.69
N ASP A 146 -12.81 -7.99 -24.75
CA ASP A 146 -12.07 -6.72 -24.63
C ASP A 146 -12.87 -5.65 -23.84
N SER A 147 -12.28 -5.11 -22.77
CA SER A 147 -12.89 -4.11 -21.88
C SER A 147 -13.40 -2.85 -22.61
N ASN A 148 -12.81 -2.50 -23.75
CA ASN A 148 -13.19 -1.32 -24.53
C ASN A 148 -14.50 -1.50 -25.30
N ILE A 149 -14.87 -2.74 -25.63
CA ILE A 149 -16.13 -3.04 -26.32
C ILE A 149 -17.21 -3.50 -25.34
N GLN A 150 -16.88 -3.75 -24.07
CA GLN A 150 -17.85 -4.17 -23.06
C GLN A 150 -18.79 -3.02 -22.67
N GLN A 151 -20.09 -3.27 -22.76
CA GLN A 151 -21.13 -2.50 -22.10
C GLN A 151 -21.77 -3.36 -21.01
N LEU A 152 -21.75 -2.86 -19.77
CA LEU A 152 -22.27 -3.56 -18.60
C LEU A 152 -23.62 -2.96 -18.19
N TYR A 153 -24.64 -3.82 -18.04
CA TYR A 153 -25.98 -3.42 -17.65
C TYR A 153 -26.41 -4.10 -16.35
N LEU A 154 -26.93 -3.31 -15.40
CA LEU A 154 -27.63 -3.81 -14.22
C LEU A 154 -29.08 -3.35 -14.28
N GLU A 155 -30.03 -4.28 -14.31
CA GLU A 155 -31.47 -3.98 -14.39
C GLU A 155 -31.82 -3.00 -15.53
N ARG A 156 -31.19 -3.19 -16.72
CA ARG A 156 -31.31 -2.31 -17.91
C ARG A 156 -30.68 -0.92 -17.77
N THR A 157 -29.93 -0.66 -16.71
CA THR A 157 -29.16 0.57 -16.54
C THR A 157 -27.72 0.35 -16.96
N LEU A 158 -27.23 1.15 -17.91
CA LEU A 158 -25.83 1.14 -18.32
C LEU A 158 -24.95 1.66 -17.19
N LEU A 159 -23.96 0.86 -16.81
CA LEU A 159 -23.00 1.19 -15.76
C LEU A 159 -21.88 2.08 -16.30
N LYS A 160 -21.45 3.06 -15.50
CA LYS A 160 -20.34 3.96 -15.87
C LYS A 160 -19.03 3.47 -15.27
N ASP A 161 -17.95 3.54 -16.05
CA ASP A 161 -16.63 3.00 -15.68
C ASP A 161 -16.09 3.50 -14.33
N ASN A 162 -16.38 4.76 -13.97
CA ASN A 162 -15.92 5.38 -12.72
C ASN A 162 -16.86 5.13 -11.51
N GLN A 163 -17.96 4.42 -11.69
CA GLN A 163 -18.90 4.09 -10.62
C GLN A 163 -18.32 2.99 -9.73
N LYS A 164 -18.47 3.11 -8.41
CA LYS A 164 -18.05 2.06 -7.47
C LYS A 164 -19.07 0.93 -7.39
N ILE A 165 -18.59 -0.29 -7.22
CA ILE A 165 -19.40 -1.50 -7.10
C ILE A 165 -20.37 -1.43 -5.92
N LYS A 166 -19.95 -0.92 -4.76
CA LYS A 166 -20.81 -0.78 -3.57
C LYS A 166 -22.02 0.14 -3.79
N ASP A 167 -21.93 1.10 -4.71
CA ASP A 167 -23.00 2.05 -4.99
C ASP A 167 -24.09 1.44 -5.89
N LEU A 168 -23.83 0.27 -6.49
CA LEU A 168 -24.70 -0.39 -7.46
C LEU A 168 -25.83 -1.21 -6.82
N ARG A 169 -25.93 -1.29 -5.49
CA ARG A 169 -27.00 -2.01 -4.76
C ARG A 169 -27.27 -3.43 -5.30
N PHE A 170 -26.22 -4.25 -5.43
CA PHE A 170 -26.39 -5.66 -5.76
C PHE A 170 -27.27 -6.36 -4.71
N ASN A 171 -28.32 -7.03 -5.17
CA ASN A 171 -29.09 -7.98 -4.38
C ASN A 171 -28.51 -9.38 -4.57
N GLN A 172 -28.86 -10.32 -3.68
CA GLN A 172 -28.32 -11.69 -3.67
C GLN A 172 -28.58 -12.49 -4.97
N ASP A 173 -29.51 -12.02 -5.82
CA ASP A 173 -29.85 -12.61 -7.13
C ASP A 173 -29.61 -11.66 -8.31
N SER A 174 -28.92 -10.54 -8.10
CA SER A 174 -28.59 -9.58 -9.16
C SER A 174 -27.56 -10.18 -10.11
N PHE A 175 -27.75 -9.95 -11.41
CA PHE A 175 -26.77 -10.28 -12.44
C PHE A 175 -26.47 -9.05 -13.30
N ILE A 176 -25.25 -9.00 -13.82
CA ILE A 176 -24.82 -7.99 -14.79
C ILE A 176 -24.88 -8.61 -16.17
N GLU A 177 -25.53 -7.93 -17.11
CA GLU A 177 -25.54 -8.33 -18.51
C GLU A 177 -24.39 -7.64 -19.25
N VAL A 178 -23.60 -8.43 -19.97
CA VAL A 178 -22.49 -7.94 -20.81
C VAL A 178 -22.93 -7.98 -22.26
N THR A 179 -22.82 -6.85 -22.94
CA THR A 179 -23.01 -6.77 -24.39
C THR A 179 -21.79 -6.16 -25.06
N GLU A 180 -21.46 -6.62 -26.25
CA GLU A 180 -20.35 -6.08 -27.04
C GLU A 180 -20.84 -4.95 -27.96
N ASP A 181 -20.21 -3.78 -27.86
CA ASP A 181 -20.45 -2.66 -28.76
C ASP A 181 -19.40 -2.60 -29.86
N HIS A 182 -19.76 -3.11 -31.05
CA HIS A 182 -18.91 -3.06 -32.23
C HIS A 182 -19.02 -1.73 -33.00
N SER A 183 -19.76 -0.74 -32.51
CA SER A 183 -19.91 0.56 -33.18
C SER A 183 -18.63 1.41 -33.15
N HIS A 184 -17.68 1.05 -32.30
CA HIS A 184 -16.33 1.59 -32.34
C HIS A 184 -15.40 0.63 -33.09
N PRO A 185 -14.97 0.98 -34.32
CA PRO A 185 -13.94 0.19 -34.98
C PRO A 185 -12.71 0.24 -34.09
N SER A 186 -12.38 -0.89 -33.45
CA SER A 186 -11.09 -1.04 -32.79
C SER A 186 -10.04 -0.56 -33.77
N ASN A 187 -9.15 0.34 -33.37
CA ASN A 187 -7.97 0.70 -34.15
C ASN A 187 -7.17 -0.58 -34.37
N ARG A 188 -7.55 -1.37 -35.39
CA ARG A 188 -6.82 -2.54 -35.84
C ARG A 188 -5.50 -1.98 -36.31
N CYS A 189 -4.49 -2.14 -35.47
CA CYS A 189 -3.11 -1.99 -35.81
C CYS A 189 -2.90 -2.74 -37.13
N SER A 190 -2.65 -2.00 -38.21
CA SER A 190 -2.39 -2.58 -39.51
C SER A 190 -0.99 -3.18 -39.46
N CYS A 191 -0.88 -4.44 -39.03
CA CYS A 191 0.33 -5.22 -39.27
C CYS A 191 0.49 -5.35 -40.79
N ARG A 192 1.39 -4.54 -41.33
CA ARG A 192 1.82 -4.57 -42.73
C ARG A 192 2.79 -5.74 -42.87
N GLU A 193 2.29 -6.86 -43.36
CA GLU A 193 3.14 -7.91 -43.92
C GLU A 193 3.77 -7.40 -45.22
N GLY A 194 5.10 -7.48 -45.31
CA GLY A 194 5.87 -7.07 -46.47
C GLY A 194 7.35 -7.38 -46.27
N SER A 195 7.74 -8.57 -46.72
CA SER A 195 9.07 -9.17 -46.64
C SER A 195 10.19 -8.42 -47.37
N SER A 196 11.41 -8.65 -46.86
CA SER A 196 12.65 -8.97 -47.60
C SER A 196 13.46 -7.87 -48.33
N ASN A 197 14.67 -7.64 -47.77
CA ASN A 197 16.01 -7.93 -48.36
C ASN A 197 16.99 -6.74 -48.45
N ASN A 198 18.21 -7.05 -47.98
CA ASN A 198 19.54 -6.53 -48.38
C ASN A 198 19.85 -5.06 -48.09
N GLU A 199 21.08 -4.60 -47.86
CA GLU A 199 22.45 -5.10 -47.67
C GLU A 199 23.24 -3.83 -47.26
N GLU A 200 24.33 -3.97 -46.49
CA GLU A 200 25.50 -3.06 -46.46
C GLU A 200 25.24 -1.59 -45.99
N ASP A 201 26.11 -0.85 -45.32
CA ASP A 201 27.52 -0.93 -44.93
C ASP A 201 27.80 0.22 -43.94
N GLU A 202 28.99 0.19 -43.31
CA GLU A 202 29.76 1.31 -42.71
C GLU A 202 29.17 2.05 -41.48
N ASN A 203 29.71 1.90 -40.25
CA ASN A 203 31.01 2.29 -39.69
C ASN A 203 31.19 3.80 -39.41
N ILE A 204 31.83 4.10 -38.27
CA ILE A 204 32.56 5.33 -37.86
C ILE A 204 31.85 6.28 -36.85
N ASN A 205 32.41 6.25 -35.62
CA ASN A 205 32.84 7.31 -34.68
C ASN A 205 31.99 8.56 -34.43
N GLU A 206 31.73 8.82 -33.14
CA GLU A 206 32.31 9.88 -32.29
C GLU A 206 31.54 11.20 -32.44
N GLU A 207 30.95 11.67 -31.35
CA GLU A 207 31.38 12.94 -30.74
C GLU A 207 30.67 13.11 -29.39
N GLU A 208 31.51 13.42 -28.40
CA GLU A 208 31.19 13.94 -27.09
C GLU A 208 30.60 15.35 -27.25
N GLU A 209 29.53 15.69 -26.53
CA GLU A 209 29.34 17.08 -26.11
C GLU A 209 28.84 17.09 -24.66
N GLU A 210 29.77 17.48 -23.80
CA GLU A 210 29.56 18.14 -22.52
C GLU A 210 28.55 19.29 -22.69
N ASN A 211 27.65 19.46 -21.73
CA ASN A 211 27.10 20.78 -21.45
C ASN A 211 27.11 20.97 -19.93
N ASP A 212 28.04 21.82 -19.53
CA ASP A 212 28.21 22.41 -18.22
C ASP A 212 27.04 23.34 -17.88
N ASP A 213 26.77 23.38 -16.57
CA ASP A 213 26.56 24.55 -15.70
C ASP A 213 25.90 25.82 -16.27
N ASP A 214 24.81 26.21 -15.60
CA ASP A 214 24.45 27.60 -15.22
C ASP A 214 23.44 27.42 -14.05
N ASP A 215 23.83 27.48 -12.77
CA ASP A 215 24.10 28.69 -11.98
C ASP A 215 23.20 29.88 -12.32
N ASP A 216 22.22 30.15 -11.44
CA ASP A 216 21.96 31.51 -10.98
C ASP A 216 20.97 31.48 -9.81
N GLY A 217 21.35 32.17 -8.75
CA GLY A 217 20.69 32.21 -7.46
C GLY A 217 19.67 33.34 -7.31
N GLU A 218 19.73 33.94 -6.12
CA GLU A 218 18.92 35.03 -5.55
C GLU A 218 17.63 34.55 -4.83
N GLU A 219 17.67 34.43 -3.49
CA GLU A 219 17.60 35.50 -2.45
C GLU A 219 16.18 36.11 -2.35
N GLU A 220 15.49 35.77 -1.27
CA GLU A 220 15.12 36.66 -0.16
C GLU A 220 13.93 37.60 -0.47
N GLU A 221 12.85 37.50 0.32
CA GLU A 221 12.49 38.62 1.19
C GLU A 221 11.45 38.24 2.25
N GLU A 222 11.72 38.76 3.44
CA GLU A 222 10.92 38.85 4.65
C GLU A 222 9.59 39.63 4.49
N ASN A 223 8.82 39.61 5.58
CA ASN A 223 7.71 40.49 6.00
C ASN A 223 6.31 39.97 5.67
N THR A 224 5.33 39.95 6.59
CA THR A 224 5.11 40.81 7.77
C THR A 224 4.04 40.21 8.69
N LYS A 225 4.22 40.44 10.00
CA LYS A 225 3.21 40.73 11.06
C LYS A 225 1.72 40.52 10.74
N ASN A 226 1.05 39.75 11.60
CA ASN A 226 0.01 40.26 12.53
C ASN A 226 -0.24 39.29 13.68
#